data_AF-A0A931S6G0-F1
#
_entry.id   AF-A0A931S6G0-F1
#
_cell.length_a   1.000
_cell.length_b   1.000
_cell.length_c   1.000
_cell.angle_alpha   90.00
_cell.angle_beta   90.00
_cell.angle_gamma   90.00
#
_symmetry.space_group_name_H-M   'P 1'
#
loop_
_entity.id
_entity.type
_entity.pdbx_description
1 polymer ?
#
loop_
_entity_poly.entity_id
_entity_poly.type
_entity_poly.pdbx_seq_one_letter_code
_entity_poly.pdbx_strand_id
1 'polypeptide(L)'
;MVEFATAFVSGFYQLFTWSTFSLMLIGIAVGFVVGILPGLGGPTTLALMLPFIFKMTAVEAFAFLLGMSAVTATTGDITSILFGVPGEPITASTIVD
;
A
#
# COMPACT_ATOMS: atom_id res chain seq x y z
N MET A 1 -9.17 17.69 -23.62
CA MET A 1 -7.87 16.97 -23.74
C MET A 1 -6.74 17.71 -23.05
N VAL A 2 -6.66 19.04 -23.19
CA VAL A 2 -5.63 19.85 -22.52
C VAL A 2 -5.81 19.86 -21.00
N GLU A 3 -7.03 19.91 -20.46
CA GLU A 3 -7.23 19.87 -18.99
C GLU A 3 -6.79 18.55 -18.35
N PHE A 4 -6.90 17.43 -19.06
CA PHE A 4 -6.43 16.15 -18.56
C PHE A 4 -4.90 16.13 -18.45
N ALA A 5 -4.22 16.65 -19.48
CA ALA A 5 -2.77 16.75 -19.48
C ALA A 5 -2.25 17.66 -18.35
N THR A 6 -2.92 18.78 -18.08
CA THR A 6 -2.51 19.68 -16.98
C THR A 6 -2.75 19.05 -15.61
N ALA A 7 -3.85 18.32 -15.42
CA ALA A 7 -4.13 17.59 -14.17
C ALA A 7 -3.11 16.47 -13.91
N PHE A 8 -2.70 15.74 -14.95
CA PHE A 8 -1.66 14.72 -14.83
C PHE A 8 -0.32 15.32 -14.37
N VAL A 9 0.11 16.39 -15.04
CA VAL A 9 1.38 17.06 -14.72
C VAL A 9 1.34 17.67 -13.33
N SER A 10 0.25 18.32 -12.94
CA SER A 10 0.12 18.93 -11.60
C SER A 10 0.11 17.86 -10.49
N GLY A 11 -0.61 16.76 -10.67
CA GLY A 11 -0.60 15.63 -9.74
C GLY A 11 0.79 15.00 -9.60
N PHE A 12 1.51 14.85 -10.71
CA PHE A 12 2.88 14.34 -10.70
C PHE A 12 3.82 15.21 -9.86
N TYR A 13 3.75 16.54 -10.00
CA TYR A 13 4.54 17.45 -9.17
C TYR A 13 4.16 17.38 -7.68
N GLN A 14 2.88 17.20 -7.36
CA GLN A 14 2.43 17.11 -5.97
C GLN A 14 3.03 15.90 -5.24
N LEU A 15 3.28 14.78 -5.93
CA LEU A 15 3.92 13.60 -5.35
C LEU A 15 5.33 13.89 -4.79
N PHE A 16 6.06 14.83 -5.39
CA PHE A 16 7.40 15.22 -4.93
C PHE A 16 7.39 16.31 -3.85
N THR A 17 6.21 16.76 -3.41
CA THR A 17 6.10 17.64 -2.24
C THR A 17 6.49 16.86 -0.99
N TRP A 18 7.28 17.47 -0.11
CA TRP A 18 7.82 16.78 1.07
C TRP A 18 6.76 16.09 1.94
N SER A 19 5.60 16.73 2.13
CA SER A 19 4.48 16.15 2.90
C SER A 19 3.99 14.84 2.26
N THR A 20 3.58 14.88 0.99
CA THR A 20 3.09 13.71 0.25
C THR A 20 4.14 12.62 0.10
N PHE A 21 5.37 13.01 -0.22
CA PHE A 21 6.48 12.08 -0.42
C PHE A 21 6.83 11.32 0.87
N SER A 22 6.93 12.02 2.00
CA SER A 22 7.21 11.38 3.28
C SER A 22 6.08 10.43 3.72
N LEU A 23 4.82 10.82 3.50
CA LEU A 23 3.66 9.95 3.78
C LEU A 23 3.64 8.72 2.87
N MET A 24 4.01 8.85 1.60
CA MET A 24 4.17 7.70 0.71
C MET A 24 5.24 6.72 1.23
N LEU A 25 6.39 7.22 1.69
CA LEU A 25 7.44 6.39 2.28
C LEU A 25 6.98 5.70 3.57
N ILE A 26 6.22 6.41 4.42
CA ILE A 26 5.60 5.81 5.61
C ILE A 26 4.59 4.73 5.20
N GLY A 27 3.79 4.98 4.16
CA GLY A 27 2.89 3.99 3.58
C GLY A 27 3.62 2.73 3.15
N ILE A 28 4.72 2.87 2.41
CA ILE A 28 5.59 1.76 2.01
C ILE A 28 6.11 1.00 3.24
N ALA A 29 6.63 1.69 4.26
CA ALA A 29 7.13 1.04 5.47
C ALA A 29 6.04 0.25 6.21
N VAL A 30 4.84 0.84 6.35
CA VAL A 30 3.68 0.18 6.96
C VAL A 30 3.24 -1.03 6.13
N GLY A 31 3.14 -0.87 4.80
CA GLY A 31 2.78 -1.96 3.90
C GLY A 31 3.76 -3.12 3.95
N PHE A 32 5.05 -2.82 4.13
CA PHE A 32 6.09 -3.84 4.30
C PHE A 32 5.91 -4.60 5.63
N VAL A 33 5.76 -3.88 6.74
CA VAL A 33 5.56 -4.51 8.06
C VAL A 33 4.30 -5.38 8.07
N VAL A 34 3.19 -4.87 7.52
CA VAL A 34 1.93 -5.63 7.50
C VAL A 34 1.99 -6.79 6.51
N GLY A 35 2.68 -6.63 5.37
CA GLY A 35 2.86 -7.72 4.41
C GLY A 35 3.60 -8.92 5.00
N ILE A 36 4.53 -8.72 5.96
CA ILE A 36 5.18 -9.83 6.66
C ILE A 36 4.22 -10.56 7.61
N LEU A 37 3.11 -9.94 8.03
CA LEU A 37 2.16 -10.59 8.92
C LEU A 37 1.33 -11.65 8.15
N PRO A 38 1.31 -12.91 8.62
CA PRO A 38 0.61 -13.98 7.92
C PRO A 38 -0.90 -13.70 7.88
N GLY A 39 -1.49 -13.86 6.69
CA GLY A 39 -2.94 -13.84 6.48
C GLY A 39 -3.63 -12.47 6.47
N LEU A 40 -2.91 -11.35 6.60
CA LEU A 40 -3.54 -10.01 6.56
C LEU A 40 -3.80 -9.53 5.11
N GLY A 41 -2.87 -9.69 4.18
CA GLY A 41 -3.01 -9.28 2.78
C GLY A 41 -3.29 -7.79 2.53
N GLY A 42 -3.26 -7.40 1.25
CA GLY A 42 -3.44 -6.00 0.82
C GLY A 42 -4.76 -5.32 1.25
N PRO A 43 -5.96 -5.89 0.96
CA PRO A 43 -7.23 -5.23 1.26
C PRO A 43 -7.49 -4.97 2.75
N THR A 44 -7.12 -5.91 3.63
CA THR A 44 -7.25 -5.74 5.08
C THR A 44 -6.36 -4.60 5.57
N THR A 45 -5.13 -4.53 5.06
CA THR A 45 -4.19 -3.46 5.38
C THR A 45 -4.77 -2.09 5.02
N LEU A 46 -5.33 -1.96 3.81
CA LEU A 46 -5.99 -0.71 3.39
C LEU A 46 -7.15 -0.34 4.32
N ALA A 47 -8.00 -1.30 4.67
CA ALA A 47 -9.14 -1.07 5.57
C ALA A 47 -8.70 -0.60 6.97
N LEU A 48 -7.64 -1.19 7.53
CA LEU A 48 -7.07 -0.79 8.83
C LEU A 48 -6.51 0.63 8.81
N MET A 49 -6.12 1.11 7.63
CA MET A 49 -5.44 2.39 7.45
C MET A 49 -6.40 3.55 7.11
N LEU A 50 -7.63 3.25 6.67
CA LEU A 50 -8.70 4.23 6.45
C LEU A 50 -8.92 5.25 7.60
N PRO A 51 -8.95 4.86 8.90
CA PRO A 51 -9.17 5.84 9.97
C PRO A 51 -8.05 6.89 10.08
N PHE A 52 -6.84 6.57 9.61
CA PHE A 52 -5.68 7.46 9.71
C PHE A 52 -5.65 8.52 8.61
N ILE A 53 -6.33 8.30 7.49
CA ILE A 53 -6.34 9.23 6.36
C ILE A 53 -7.42 10.32 6.45
N PHE A 54 -8.32 10.28 7.43
CA PHE A 54 -9.41 11.28 7.54
C PHE A 54 -8.94 12.73 7.75
N LYS A 55 -7.72 12.92 8.26
CA LYS A 55 -7.12 14.25 8.45
C LYS A 55 -6.17 14.65 7.31
N MET A 56 -5.95 13.77 6.34
CA MET A 56 -5.04 14.01 5.22
C MET A 56 -5.77 14.67 4.05
N THR A 57 -5.03 15.38 3.22
CA THR A 57 -5.55 15.77 1.90
C THR A 57 -5.74 14.53 1.03
N ALA A 58 -6.59 14.61 0.00
CA ALA A 58 -6.82 13.48 -0.90
C ALA A 58 -5.51 12.95 -1.52
N VAL A 59 -4.61 13.85 -1.91
CA VAL A 59 -3.33 13.51 -2.54
C VAL A 59 -2.42 12.74 -1.59
N GLU A 60 -2.31 13.21 -0.35
CA GLU A 60 -1.53 12.55 0.71
C GLU A 60 -2.11 11.18 1.07
N ALA A 61 -3.43 11.09 1.23
CA ALA A 61 -4.12 9.85 1.52
C ALA A 61 -3.89 8.81 0.42
N PHE A 62 -4.05 9.20 -0.86
CA PHE A 62 -3.80 8.32 -1.99
C PHE A 62 -2.34 7.88 -2.06
N ALA A 63 -1.38 8.79 -1.87
CA ALA A 63 0.03 8.45 -1.91
C ALA A 63 0.42 7.47 -0.78
N PHE A 64 -0.10 7.68 0.43
CA PHE A 64 0.09 6.78 1.57
C PHE A 64 -0.50 5.38 1.33
N LEU A 65 -1.78 5.31 0.93
CA LEU A 65 -2.46 4.02 0.70
C LEU A 65 -1.88 3.26 -0.49
N LEU A 66 -1.53 3.95 -1.58
CA LEU A 66 -0.93 3.31 -2.76
C LEU A 66 0.48 2.82 -2.46
N GLY A 67 1.31 3.64 -1.79
CA GLY A 67 2.67 3.25 -1.40
C GLY A 67 2.69 1.97 -0.56
N MET A 68 1.75 1.86 0.38
CA MET A 68 1.50 0.65 1.15
C MET A 68 1.10 -0.54 0.27
N SER A 69 0.06 -0.39 -0.55
CA SER A 69 -0.44 -1.49 -1.38
C SER A 69 0.60 -2.02 -2.37
N ALA A 70 1.52 -1.16 -2.81
CA ALA A 70 2.54 -1.49 -3.80
C ALA A 70 3.55 -2.53 -3.29
N VAL A 71 3.72 -2.67 -1.97
CA VAL A 71 4.69 -3.61 -1.37
C VAL A 71 4.06 -4.78 -0.64
N THR A 72 2.78 -4.69 -0.23
CA THR A 72 2.16 -5.69 0.65
C THR A 72 2.20 -7.11 0.05
N ALA A 73 1.88 -7.25 -1.24
CA ALA A 73 1.87 -8.56 -1.92
C ALA A 73 3.27 -9.20 -1.91
N THR A 74 4.29 -8.48 -2.40
CA THR A 74 5.68 -8.95 -2.45
C THR A 74 6.22 -9.30 -1.08
N THR A 75 5.81 -8.58 -0.03
CA THR A 75 6.30 -8.84 1.33
C THR A 75 5.60 -10.05 1.96
N GLY A 76 4.37 -10.36 1.56
CA GLY A 76 3.66 -11.60 1.94
C GLY A 76 4.33 -12.87 1.43
N ASP A 77 5.00 -12.79 0.29
CA ASP A 77 5.80 -13.91 -0.23
C ASP A 77 6.96 -14.27 0.70
N ILE A 78 7.56 -13.29 1.39
CA ILE A 78 8.65 -13.53 2.34
C ILE A 78 8.19 -14.47 3.46
N THR A 79 7.03 -14.20 4.04
CA THR A 79 6.44 -15.03 5.11
C THR A 79 6.05 -16.41 4.59
N SER A 80 5.54 -16.47 3.36
CA SER A 80 5.17 -17.73 2.70
C SER A 80 6.39 -18.63 2.48
N ILE A 81 7.50 -18.06 2.03
CA ILE A 81 8.75 -18.80 1.77
C ILE A 81 9.44 -19.23 3.07
N LEU A 82 9.54 -18.34 4.06
CA LEU A 82 10.30 -18.60 5.28
C LEU A 82 9.56 -19.50 6.27
N PHE A 83 8.23 -19.36 6.37
CA PHE A 83 7.43 -20.03 7.40
C PHE A 83 6.45 -21.06 6.85
N GLY A 84 6.27 -21.14 5.52
CA GLY A 84 5.29 -22.05 4.91
C GLY A 84 3.83 -21.68 5.24
N VAL A 85 3.59 -20.44 5.70
CA VAL A 85 2.26 -19.92 6.03
C VAL A 85 1.88 -18.88 4.98
N PRO A 86 0.67 -18.96 4.38
CA PRO A 86 0.27 -18.03 3.32
C PRO A 86 0.27 -16.59 3.82
N GLY A 87 0.99 -15.73 3.09
CA GLY A 87 1.03 -14.30 3.34
C GLY A 87 -0.31 -13.64 2.99
N GLU A 88 -0.99 -14.12 1.95
CA GLU A 88 -2.28 -13.59 1.52
C GLU A 88 -3.42 -14.61 1.53
N PRO A 89 -4.67 -14.19 1.84
CA PRO A 89 -5.84 -15.07 1.81
C PRO A 89 -6.07 -15.75 0.46
N ILE A 90 -5.74 -15.09 -0.65
CA ILE A 90 -5.92 -15.65 -2.00
C ILE A 90 -4.96 -16.82 -2.28
N THR A 91 -3.77 -16.80 -1.67
CA THR A 91 -2.78 -17.87 -1.81
C THR A 91 -3.01 -19.02 -0.83
N ALA A 92 -3.90 -18.83 0.15
CA ALA A 92 -4.17 -19.82 1.19
C ALA A 92 -4.77 -21.12 0.65
N SER A 93 -5.36 -21.15 -0.56
CA SER A 93 -5.79 -22.40 -1.18
C SER A 93 -4.62 -23.26 -1.66
N THR A 94 -3.49 -22.64 -2.04
CA THR A 94 -2.31 -23.34 -2.60
C THR A 94 -1.60 -24.23 -1.59
N ILE A 95 -1.80 -23.98 -0.29
CA ILE A 95 -1.25 -24.81 0.78
C ILE A 95 -2.16 -25.99 1.17
N VAL A 96 -3.44 -25.97 0.76
CA VAL A 96 -4.45 -27.01 1.08
C VAL A 96 -4.87 -27.83 -0.14
N ASP A 97 -4.44 -27.42 -1.34
CA ASP A 97 -4.45 -28.21 -2.58
C ASP A 97 -3.22 -29.13 -2.62
#